data_AF-A0A158NMM5-F1
#
_entry.id   AF-A0A158NMM5-F1
#
_cell.length_a   1.000
_cell.length_b   1.000
_cell.length_c   1.000
_cell.angle_alpha   90.00
_cell.angle_beta   90.00
_cell.angle_gamma   90.00
#
_symmetry.space_group_name_H-M   'P 1'
#
loop_
_entity.id
_entity.type
_entity.pdbx_description
1 polymer ?
#
loop_
_entity_poly.entity_id
_entity_poly.type
_entity_poly.pdbx_seq_one_letter_code
_entity_poly.pdbx_strand_id
1 'polypeptide(L)'
;MTKENTIDLRRISDGAEKHLHALQALKRPTTHWDDLLVLILTSKLDSLTLREWETFLRSNELSSLKQLLNFIAHRYQVLEAITRASTSAKKVEAKSQPNVKWSSSCAATVKSKCHFCQGDHVIYYCKTFVALPVSQRVEEIHSRKLCVNCLHFSSHALSKCISS
;
A
#
# COMPACT_ATOMS: atom_id res chain seq x y z
N MET A 1 -3.60 -11.82 -5.32
CA MET A 1 -4.16 -10.57 -4.79
C MET A 1 -5.63 -10.52 -5.20
N THR A 2 -6.52 -9.90 -4.43
CA THR A 2 -7.96 -9.83 -4.79
C THR A 2 -8.32 -8.60 -5.64
N LYS A 3 -7.51 -7.54 -5.58
CA LYS A 3 -7.63 -6.31 -6.38
C LYS A 3 -6.23 -5.73 -6.62
N GLU A 4 -6.09 -4.95 -7.70
CA GLU A 4 -4.85 -4.25 -8.05
C GLU A 4 -4.44 -3.28 -6.92
N ASN A 5 -3.22 -3.46 -6.41
CA ASN A 5 -2.65 -2.68 -5.31
C ASN A 5 -1.15 -2.49 -5.52
N THR A 6 -0.71 -1.23 -5.58
CA THR A 6 0.70 -0.87 -5.80
C THR A 6 1.64 -1.44 -4.75
N ILE A 7 1.21 -1.48 -3.48
CA ILE A 7 2.00 -1.99 -2.36
C ILE A 7 2.22 -3.49 -2.52
N ASP A 8 1.18 -4.22 -2.89
CA ASP A 8 1.24 -5.67 -3.04
C ASP A 8 2.02 -6.07 -4.30
N LEU A 9 1.86 -5.37 -5.42
CA LEU A 9 2.65 -5.59 -6.64
C LEU A 9 4.15 -5.41 -6.36
N ARG A 10 4.52 -4.34 -5.68
CA ARG A 10 5.91 -4.08 -5.26
C ARG A 10 6.43 -5.13 -4.30
N ARG A 11 5.61 -5.55 -3.33
CA ARG A 11 5.99 -6.60 -2.37
C ARG A 11 6.25 -7.93 -3.08
N ILE A 12 5.45 -8.28 -4.09
CA ILE A 12 5.62 -9.49 -4.89
C ILE A 12 6.92 -9.42 -5.70
N SER A 13 7.17 -8.34 -6.44
CA SER A 13 8.39 -8.19 -7.23
C SER A 13 9.65 -8.20 -6.37
N ASP A 14 9.70 -7.33 -5.35
CA ASP A 14 10.86 -7.18 -4.48
C ASP A 14 11.11 -8.45 -3.67
N GLY A 15 10.03 -9.13 -3.25
CA GLY A 15 10.11 -10.40 -2.54
C GLY A 15 10.70 -11.52 -3.41
N ALA A 16 10.24 -11.63 -4.66
CA ALA A 16 10.75 -12.62 -5.60
C ALA A 16 12.25 -12.42 -5.87
N GLU A 17 12.68 -11.18 -6.14
CA GLU A 17 14.09 -10.86 -6.37
C GLU A 17 14.95 -11.13 -5.14
N LYS A 18 14.50 -10.74 -3.95
CA LYS A 18 15.23 -11.00 -2.68
C LYS A 18 15.41 -12.50 -2.44
N HIS A 19 14.36 -13.30 -2.61
CA HIS A 19 14.47 -14.74 -2.42
C HIS A 19 15.38 -15.38 -3.48
N LEU A 20 15.27 -14.95 -4.75
CA LEU A 20 16.13 -15.45 -5.82
C LEU A 20 17.61 -15.13 -5.54
N HIS A 21 17.92 -13.89 -5.12
CA HIS A 21 19.27 -13.50 -4.73
C HIS A 21 19.80 -14.26 -3.51
N ALA A 22 18.96 -14.50 -2.50
CA ALA A 22 19.34 -15.31 -1.35
C ALA A 22 19.69 -16.75 -1.78
N LEU A 23 18.91 -17.34 -2.68
CA LEU A 23 19.15 -18.69 -3.21
C LEU A 23 20.42 -18.75 -4.07
N GLN A 24 20.70 -17.71 -4.87
CA GLN A 24 21.96 -17.56 -5.61
C GLN A 24 23.17 -17.45 -4.67
N ALA A 25 23.06 -16.66 -3.59
CA ALA A 25 24.10 -16.54 -2.57
C ALA A 25 24.38 -17.89 -1.86
N LEU A 26 23.34 -18.71 -1.70
CA LEU A 26 23.44 -20.10 -1.22
C LEU A 26 23.92 -21.09 -2.32
N LYS A 27 24.35 -20.59 -3.48
CA LYS A 27 24.84 -21.38 -4.63
C LYS A 27 23.83 -22.41 -5.14
N ARG A 28 22.54 -22.10 -5.07
CA ARG A 28 21.49 -22.95 -5.65
C ARG A 28 21.40 -22.74 -7.17
N PRO A 29 21.08 -23.79 -7.96
CA PRO A 29 21.02 -23.70 -9.42
C PRO A 29 19.70 -23.06 -9.89
N THR A 30 19.60 -21.73 -9.78
CA THR A 30 18.37 -20.99 -10.08
C THR A 30 18.21 -20.61 -11.56
N THR A 31 19.18 -20.95 -12.42
CA THR A 31 19.26 -20.49 -13.82
C THR A 31 18.06 -20.87 -14.69
N HIS A 32 17.38 -21.97 -14.36
CA HIS A 32 16.26 -22.52 -15.13
C HIS A 32 14.93 -22.45 -14.38
N TRP A 33 14.82 -21.60 -13.36
CA TRP A 33 13.60 -21.50 -12.55
C TRP A 33 12.60 -20.48 -13.11
N ASP A 34 12.92 -19.82 -14.21
CA ASP A 34 12.10 -18.77 -14.81
C ASP A 34 10.66 -19.24 -15.04
N ASP A 35 10.42 -20.37 -15.71
CA ASP A 35 9.07 -20.87 -16.01
C ASP A 35 8.26 -21.14 -14.73
N LEU A 36 8.89 -21.78 -13.74
CA LEU A 36 8.27 -22.09 -12.45
C LEU A 36 7.91 -20.80 -11.70
N LEU A 37 8.86 -19.85 -11.63
CA LEU A 37 8.69 -18.61 -10.90
C LEU A 37 7.66 -17.72 -11.59
N VAL A 38 7.63 -17.67 -12.92
CA VAL A 38 6.59 -16.96 -13.67
C VAL A 38 5.21 -17.53 -13.36
N LEU A 39 5.05 -18.85 -13.34
CA LEU A 39 3.77 -19.47 -13.00
C LEU A 39 3.35 -19.14 -11.55
N ILE A 40 4.27 -19.26 -10.60
CA ILE A 40 3.99 -18.98 -9.18
C ILE A 40 3.64 -17.51 -8.98
N LEU A 41 4.35 -16.58 -9.62
CA LEU A 41 4.15 -15.15 -9.43
C LEU A 41 2.88 -14.66 -10.13
N THR A 42 2.60 -15.14 -11.34
CA THR A 42 1.36 -14.80 -12.06
C THR A 42 0.12 -15.27 -11.29
N SER A 43 0.18 -16.43 -10.62
CA SER A 43 -0.90 -16.89 -9.74
C SER A 43 -1.13 -16.00 -8.51
N LYS A 44 -0.22 -15.07 -8.19
CA LYS A 44 -0.36 -14.11 -7.09
C LYS A 44 -0.89 -12.76 -7.55
N LEU A 45 -0.93 -12.49 -8.85
CA LEU A 45 -1.50 -11.26 -9.41
C LEU A 45 -3.04 -11.29 -9.32
N ASP A 46 -3.66 -10.11 -9.36
CA ASP A 46 -5.11 -10.02 -9.55
C ASP A 46 -5.48 -10.18 -11.04
N SER A 47 -6.76 -10.41 -11.31
CA SER A 47 -7.26 -10.72 -12.65
C SER A 47 -7.00 -9.62 -13.68
N LEU A 48 -6.96 -8.34 -13.26
CA LEU A 48 -6.72 -7.23 -14.17
C LEU A 48 -5.25 -7.19 -14.56
N THR A 49 -4.34 -7.20 -13.59
CA THR A 49 -2.90 -7.19 -13.87
C THR A 49 -2.46 -8.45 -14.62
N LEU A 50 -3.06 -9.62 -14.32
CA LEU A 50 -2.79 -10.86 -15.06
C LEU A 50 -3.20 -10.75 -16.54
N ARG A 51 -4.40 -10.24 -16.82
CA ARG A 51 -4.88 -10.03 -18.19
C ARG A 51 -3.96 -9.09 -18.97
N GLU A 52 -3.48 -8.03 -18.33
CA GLU A 52 -2.55 -7.10 -18.97
C GLU A 52 -1.17 -7.70 -19.21
N TRP A 53 -0.69 -8.55 -18.29
CA TRP A 53 0.52 -9.33 -18.50
C TRP A 53 0.40 -10.25 -19.72
N GLU A 54 -0.71 -10.98 -19.82
CA GLU A 54 -1.00 -11.84 -20.98
C GLU A 54 -1.11 -11.04 -22.29
N THR A 55 -1.66 -9.83 -22.22
CA THR A 55 -1.75 -8.93 -23.39
C THR A 55 -0.37 -8.36 -23.78
N PHE A 56 0.50 -8.12 -22.80
CA PHE A 56 1.87 -7.65 -23.02
C PHE A 56 2.74 -8.71 -23.70
N LEU A 57 2.53 -9.99 -23.37
CA LEU A 57 3.16 -11.12 -24.05
C LEU A 57 2.55 -11.30 -25.46
N ARG A 58 3.13 -10.64 -26.46
CA ARG A 58 2.79 -10.92 -27.86
C ARG A 58 3.20 -12.36 -28.19
N SER A 59 2.33 -13.04 -28.93
CA SER A 59 2.25 -14.50 -29.07
C SER A 59 3.59 -15.23 -29.26
N ASN A 60 3.82 -16.22 -28.38
CA ASN A 60 4.74 -17.37 -28.53
C ASN A 60 6.21 -17.23 -28.10
N GLU A 61 6.58 -16.20 -27.34
CA GLU A 61 7.89 -16.18 -26.66
C GLU A 61 7.78 -16.68 -25.21
N LEU A 62 8.74 -17.53 -24.80
CA LEU A 62 8.88 -17.96 -23.40
C LEU A 62 9.04 -16.71 -22.53
N SER A 63 8.17 -16.57 -21.54
CA SER A 63 8.20 -15.43 -20.64
C SER A 63 9.35 -15.60 -19.65
N SER A 64 10.36 -14.74 -19.72
CA SER A 64 11.42 -14.74 -18.70
C SER A 64 10.90 -14.09 -17.42
N LEU A 65 11.35 -14.59 -16.27
CA LEU A 65 11.12 -13.99 -14.97
C LEU A 65 11.47 -12.50 -14.96
N LYS A 66 12.55 -12.12 -15.65
CA LYS A 66 12.98 -10.73 -15.77
C LYS A 66 11.95 -9.85 -16.48
N GLN A 67 11.28 -10.38 -17.51
CA GLN A 67 10.22 -9.66 -18.22
C GLN A 67 9.02 -9.45 -17.30
N LEU A 68 8.63 -10.48 -16.54
CA LEU A 68 7.55 -10.38 -15.56
C LEU A 68 7.84 -9.34 -14.48
N LEU A 69 9.03 -9.37 -13.90
CA LEU A 69 9.44 -8.42 -12.86
C LEU A 69 9.46 -6.98 -13.39
N ASN A 70 10.00 -6.76 -14.60
CA ASN A 70 9.97 -5.44 -15.24
C ASN A 70 8.55 -4.97 -15.54
N PHE A 71 7.67 -5.85 -16.00
CA PHE A 71 6.27 -5.53 -16.22
C PHE A 71 5.58 -5.09 -14.91
N ILE A 72 5.72 -5.88 -13.84
CA ILE A 72 5.16 -5.55 -12.53
C ILE A 72 5.72 -4.21 -12.04
N ALA A 73 7.03 -3.98 -12.23
CA ALA A 73 7.69 -2.75 -11.84
C ALA A 73 7.13 -1.52 -12.58
N HIS A 74 7.02 -1.62 -13.89
CA HIS A 74 6.42 -0.58 -14.72
C HIS A 74 4.96 -0.34 -14.31
N ARG A 75 4.19 -1.40 -14.01
CA ARG A 75 2.78 -1.25 -13.66
C ARG A 75 2.56 -0.47 -12.39
N TYR A 76 3.29 -0.76 -11.31
CA TYR A 76 3.13 0.01 -10.08
C TYR A 76 3.63 1.46 -10.25
N GLN A 77 4.68 1.71 -11.04
CA GLN A 77 5.16 3.07 -11.30
C GLN A 77 4.12 3.92 -12.06
N VAL A 78 3.44 3.34 -13.04
CA VAL A 78 2.34 3.98 -13.77
C VAL A 78 1.19 4.30 -12.83
N LEU A 79 0.78 3.34 -11.98
CA LEU A 79 -0.28 3.55 -10.99
C LEU A 79 0.09 4.66 -9.98
N GLU A 80 1.33 4.70 -9.52
CA GLU A 80 1.84 5.78 -8.66
C GLU A 80 1.85 7.14 -9.39
N ALA A 81 2.18 7.17 -10.69
CA ALA A 81 2.14 8.39 -11.49
C ALA A 81 0.70 8.90 -11.71
N ILE A 82 -0.25 8.01 -12.02
CA ILE A 82 -1.67 8.35 -12.18
C ILE A 82 -2.25 8.87 -10.86
N THR A 83 -1.93 8.22 -9.74
CA THR A 83 -2.36 8.65 -8.40
C THR A 83 -1.79 10.04 -8.07
N ARG A 84 -0.50 10.29 -8.36
CA ARG A 84 0.11 11.61 -8.18
C ARG A 84 -0.51 12.67 -9.11
N ALA A 85 -0.73 12.35 -10.37
CA ALA A 85 -1.31 13.27 -11.34
C ALA A 85 -2.75 13.67 -10.98
N SER A 86 -3.57 12.72 -10.52
CA SER A 86 -4.93 13.00 -10.03
C SER A 86 -4.97 13.82 -8.74
N THR A 87 -3.93 13.73 -7.89
CA THR A 87 -3.77 14.66 -6.75
C THR A 87 -3.27 16.05 -7.15
N SER A 88 -2.50 16.16 -8.23
CA SER A 88 -1.95 17.43 -8.74
C SER A 88 -2.93 18.21 -9.62
N ALA A 89 -3.75 17.54 -10.43
CA ALA A 89 -4.79 18.18 -11.26
C ALA A 89 -5.83 18.89 -10.40
N LYS A 90 -6.19 18.32 -9.23
CA LYS A 90 -7.08 18.97 -8.25
C LYS A 90 -6.52 20.24 -7.61
N LYS A 91 -5.23 20.55 -7.76
CA LYS A 91 -4.61 21.78 -7.22
C LYS A 91 -4.62 22.96 -8.20
N VAL A 92 -4.84 22.75 -9.49
CA VAL A 92 -4.68 23.80 -10.51
C VAL A 92 -6.01 24.47 -10.90
N GLU A 93 -7.15 23.83 -10.68
CA GLU A 93 -8.46 24.35 -11.13
C GLU A 93 -9.25 25.14 -10.07
N ALA A 94 -8.67 25.44 -8.91
CA ALA A 94 -9.37 26.16 -7.82
C ALA A 94 -9.18 27.69 -7.83
N LYS A 95 -9.13 28.33 -9.00
CA LYS A 95 -8.96 29.80 -9.10
C LYS A 95 -9.80 30.48 -10.20
N SER A 96 -11.10 30.17 -10.28
CA SER A 96 -12.12 31.10 -10.79
C SER A 96 -13.54 30.56 -10.55
N GLN A 97 -14.33 31.30 -9.78
CA GLN A 97 -15.77 31.11 -9.56
C GLN A 97 -16.60 31.53 -10.82
N PRO A 98 -17.93 31.26 -10.97
CA PRO A 98 -18.94 31.27 -9.90
C PRO A 98 -20.09 30.21 -9.91
N ASN A 99 -20.59 29.95 -8.70
CA ASN A 99 -21.97 29.67 -8.30
C ASN A 99 -22.87 28.83 -9.22
N VAL A 100 -22.89 27.51 -9.03
CA VAL A 100 -24.14 26.71 -9.11
C VAL A 100 -24.13 25.70 -7.95
N LYS A 101 -25.19 25.75 -7.16
CA LYS A 101 -25.41 24.93 -5.97
C LYS A 101 -25.39 23.44 -6.34
N TRP A 102 -24.39 22.70 -5.86
CA TRP A 102 -24.56 21.28 -5.59
C TRP A 102 -24.02 20.99 -4.21
N SER A 103 -24.90 20.56 -3.30
CA SER A 103 -24.51 20.09 -1.99
C SER A 103 -23.65 18.84 -2.14
N SER A 104 -22.34 19.00 -2.07
CA SER A 104 -21.43 17.90 -1.81
C SER A 104 -20.68 18.25 -0.54
N SER A 105 -20.95 17.47 0.50
CA SER A 105 -20.38 17.56 1.83
C SER A 105 -18.86 17.77 1.75
N CYS A 106 -18.41 18.90 2.27
CA CYS A 106 -17.01 19.26 2.36
C CYS A 106 -16.28 18.20 3.19
N ALA A 107 -15.52 17.31 2.55
CA ALA A 107 -14.52 16.50 3.24
C ALA A 107 -13.39 17.43 3.67
N ALA A 108 -13.48 17.94 4.91
CA ALA A 108 -12.38 18.63 5.56
C ALA A 108 -11.13 17.75 5.44
N THR A 109 -10.03 18.31 4.94
CA THR A 109 -8.71 17.70 5.08
C THR A 109 -8.36 17.72 6.56
N VAL A 110 -8.84 16.71 7.29
CA VAL A 110 -8.49 16.49 8.69
C VAL A 110 -7.00 16.14 8.69
N LYS A 111 -6.15 17.14 8.94
CA LYS A 111 -4.77 16.89 9.34
C LYS A 111 -4.84 15.91 10.51
N SER A 112 -4.33 14.70 10.33
CA SER A 112 -4.32 13.68 11.37
C SER A 112 -3.38 14.12 12.49
N LYS A 113 -3.95 14.75 13.52
CA LYS A 113 -3.24 15.14 14.74
C LYS A 113 -3.08 13.93 15.65
N CYS A 114 -1.97 13.89 16.39
CA CYS A 114 -1.73 12.89 17.42
C CYS A 114 -2.79 12.98 18.51
N HIS A 115 -3.53 11.90 18.76
CA HIS A 115 -4.59 11.87 19.79
C HIS A 115 -4.06 12.00 21.23
N PHE A 116 -2.75 11.82 21.43
CA PHE A 116 -2.10 12.01 22.72
C PHE A 116 -1.60 13.45 22.91
N CYS A 117 -0.68 13.93 22.07
CA CYS A 117 -0.01 15.22 22.25
C CYS A 117 -0.46 16.34 21.30
N GLN A 118 -1.45 16.09 20.43
CA GLN A 118 -1.98 17.03 19.43
C GLN A 118 -0.97 17.53 18.36
N GLY A 119 0.20 16.88 18.27
CA GLY A 119 1.22 17.20 17.27
C GLY A 119 0.90 16.63 15.88
N ASP A 120 1.62 17.10 14.86
CA ASP A 120 1.47 16.66 13.47
C ASP A 120 2.18 15.32 13.20
N HIS A 121 1.72 14.25 13.85
CA HIS A 121 2.19 12.87 13.66
C HIS A 121 1.13 11.86 14.14
N VAL A 122 1.25 10.60 13.70
CA VAL A 122 0.44 9.49 14.26
C VAL A 122 0.99 9.04 15.62
N ILE A 123 0.11 8.57 16.50
CA ILE A 123 0.41 8.27 17.92
C ILE A 123 1.55 7.25 18.10
N TYR A 124 1.74 6.30 17.18
CA TYR A 124 2.85 5.34 17.22
C TYR A 124 4.24 5.99 17.11
N TYR A 125 4.32 7.18 16.51
CA TYR A 125 5.55 7.98 16.45
C TYR A 125 5.62 9.06 17.54
N CYS A 126 4.65 9.10 18.46
CA CYS A 126 4.60 10.08 19.51
C CYS A 126 5.63 9.76 20.59
N LYS A 127 6.75 10.50 20.61
CA LYS A 127 7.85 10.27 21.54
C LYS A 127 7.42 10.35 23.01
N THR A 128 6.50 11.25 23.34
CA THR A 128 6.00 11.41 24.71
C THR A 128 5.09 10.25 25.12
N PHE A 129 4.25 9.74 24.21
CA PHE A 129 3.42 8.57 24.47
C PHE A 129 4.25 7.29 24.62
N VAL A 130 5.20 7.07 23.71
CA VAL A 130 6.07 5.87 23.71
C VAL A 130 7.00 5.83 24.93
N ALA A 131 7.36 6.99 25.48
CA ALA A 131 8.15 7.10 26.71
C ALA A 131 7.37 6.72 27.98
N LEU A 132 6.03 6.64 27.95
CA LEU A 132 5.24 6.26 29.11
C LEU A 132 5.37 4.76 29.43
N PRO A 133 5.33 4.37 30.73
CA PRO A 133 5.16 2.99 31.14
C PRO A 133 3.94 2.34 30.47
N VAL A 134 4.01 1.03 30.22
CA VAL A 134 2.94 0.28 29.54
C VAL A 134 1.59 0.46 30.25
N SER A 135 1.56 0.42 31.58
CA SER A 135 0.36 0.64 32.38
C SER A 135 -0.28 2.01 32.09
N GLN A 136 0.52 3.07 32.10
CA GLN A 136 0.06 4.43 31.79
C GLN A 136 -0.39 4.58 30.33
N ARG A 137 0.25 3.87 29.37
CA ARG A 137 -0.21 3.87 27.98
C ARG A 137 -1.60 3.25 27.86
N VAL A 138 -1.87 2.16 28.55
CA VAL A 138 -3.19 1.50 28.56
C VAL A 138 -4.24 2.43 29.18
N GLU A 139 -3.93 3.07 30.31
CA GLU A 139 -4.81 4.08 30.93
C GLU A 139 -5.14 5.24 29.99
N GLU A 140 -4.14 5.79 29.29
CA GLU A 140 -4.32 6.87 28.30
C GLU A 140 -5.13 6.44 27.08
N ILE A 141 -4.97 5.20 26.61
CA ILE A 141 -5.77 4.63 25.52
C ILE A 141 -7.24 4.56 25.95
N HIS A 142 -7.52 4.06 27.15
CA HIS A 142 -8.89 3.95 27.66
C HIS A 142 -9.52 5.33 27.96
N SER A 143 -8.78 6.23 28.62
CA SER A 143 -9.27 7.56 28.98
C SER A 143 -9.65 8.41 27.75
N ARG A 144 -8.91 8.24 26.65
CA ARG A 144 -9.13 8.93 25.38
C ARG A 144 -10.01 8.15 24.40
N LYS A 145 -10.57 7.01 24.83
CA LYS A 145 -11.42 6.12 24.01
C LYS A 145 -10.77 5.73 22.69
N LEU A 146 -9.48 5.41 22.74
CA LEU A 146 -8.73 4.88 21.60
C LEU A 146 -8.91 3.36 21.55
N CYS A 147 -8.92 2.81 20.33
CA CYS A 147 -8.87 1.38 20.13
C CYS A 147 -7.51 0.85 20.61
N VAL A 148 -7.49 -0.16 21.47
CA VAL A 148 -6.22 -0.73 22.00
C VAL A 148 -5.34 -1.35 20.91
N ASN A 149 -5.93 -1.72 19.76
CA ASN A 149 -5.19 -2.28 18.65
C ASN A 149 -4.66 -1.17 17.72
N CYS A 150 -5.56 -0.43 17.06
CA CYS A 150 -5.17 0.53 16.04
C CYS A 150 -4.88 1.95 16.55
N LEU A 151 -5.04 2.21 17.85
CA LEU A 151 -4.80 3.50 18.53
C LEU A 151 -5.51 4.71 17.89
N HIS A 152 -6.48 4.47 17.01
CA HIS A 152 -7.41 5.47 16.52
C HIS A 152 -8.58 5.63 17.48
N PHE A 153 -9.26 6.77 17.39
CA PHE A 153 -10.52 6.98 18.09
C PHE A 153 -11.48 5.81 17.83
N SER A 154 -12.07 5.27 18.89
CA SER A 154 -12.92 4.07 18.84
C SER A 154 -14.23 4.35 18.10
N SER A 155 -14.15 4.36 16.77
CA SER A 155 -15.30 4.30 15.85
C SER A 155 -15.77 2.86 15.61
N HIS A 156 -15.08 1.89 16.19
CA HIS A 156 -15.30 0.46 16.00
C HIS A 156 -15.00 -0.33 17.28
N ALA A 157 -15.66 -1.48 17.40
CA ALA A 157 -15.32 -2.49 18.40
C ALA A 157 -14.03 -3.22 18.02
N LEU A 158 -13.32 -3.76 19.00
CA LEU A 158 -12.05 -4.49 18.77
C LEU A 158 -12.20 -5.66 17.80
N SER A 159 -13.32 -6.38 17.84
CA SER A 159 -13.61 -7.48 16.91
C SER A 159 -13.80 -7.05 15.46
N LYS A 160 -14.01 -5.75 15.21
CA LYS A 160 -14.16 -5.15 13.87
C LYS A 160 -12.97 -4.23 13.52
N CYS A 161 -11.86 -4.35 14.24
CA CYS A 161 -10.65 -3.60 13.92
C CYS A 161 -10.00 -4.18 12.66
N ILE A 162 -9.79 -3.32 11.65
CA ILE A 162 -9.24 -3.72 10.34
C ILE A 162 -7.70 -3.71 10.36
N SER A 163 -7.09 -3.08 11.36
CA SER A 163 -5.64 -3.13 11.57
C SER A 163 -5.24 -4.51 12.07
N SER A 164 -4.42 -5.21 11.28
CA SER A 164 -3.85 -6.52 11.62
C SER A 164 -2.51 -6.36 12.34
#